data_AF-A0A099F1M1-F1
#
_entry.id   AF-A0A099F1M1-F1
#
_cell.length_a   1.000
_cell.length_b   1.000
_cell.length_c   1.000
_cell.angle_alpha   90.00
_cell.angle_beta   90.00
_cell.angle_gamma   90.00
#
_symmetry.space_group_name_H-M   'P 1'
#
loop_
_entity.id
_entity.type
_entity.pdbx_description
1 polymer ?
#
loop_
_entity_poly.entity_id
_entity_poly.type
_entity_poly.pdbx_seq_one_letter_code
_entity_poly.pdbx_strand_id
1 'polypeptide(L)'
;MRIIALFGLLLCPTVTHAAEDVAAAECGALYRGHDLYERAHFSPEDVSDGWSVMSNDFVAAATRLGADQKTISDALARAPRWAEAINAHILGSDAKLSAAFEAQEQVCANLIQRLPEMTPHR
;
A
#
# COMPACT_ATOMS: atom_id res chain seq x y z
N MET A 1 37.40 -7.15 41.73
CA MET A 1 36.80 -5.82 41.44
C MET A 1 37.27 -5.42 40.04
N ARG A 2 36.44 -5.29 39.01
CA ARG A 2 35.13 -4.64 38.92
C ARG A 2 34.08 -5.48 38.21
N ILE A 3 32.86 -5.40 38.73
CA ILE A 3 31.59 -5.78 38.11
C ILE A 3 31.13 -4.57 37.29
N ILE A 4 30.78 -4.75 36.01
CA ILE A 4 29.87 -3.88 35.24
C ILE A 4 29.12 -4.85 34.29
N ALA A 5 28.00 -5.40 34.74
CA ALA A 5 26.64 -4.88 34.55
C ALA A 5 26.15 -5.06 33.10
N LEU A 6 25.29 -6.07 32.95
CA LEU A 6 24.41 -6.31 31.81
C LEU A 6 23.66 -5.01 31.45
N PHE A 7 23.76 -4.59 30.19
CA PHE A 7 22.72 -3.80 29.55
C PHE A 7 22.08 -4.66 28.46
N GLY A 8 21.05 -5.40 28.88
CA GLY A 8 20.09 -5.98 27.97
C GLY A 8 19.33 -4.84 27.29
N LEU A 9 19.60 -4.62 26.01
CA LEU A 9 18.69 -3.94 25.11
C LEU A 9 17.85 -5.00 24.41
N LEU A 10 16.83 -5.47 25.15
CA LEU A 10 15.62 -6.02 24.54
C LEU A 10 14.97 -4.88 23.75
N LEU A 11 15.29 -4.80 22.46
CA LEU A 11 14.46 -4.08 21.51
C LEU A 11 13.17 -4.91 21.34
N CYS A 12 12.12 -4.53 22.07
CA CYS A 12 10.77 -5.02 21.82
C CYS A 12 10.42 -4.75 20.34
N PRO A 13 10.10 -5.78 19.54
CA PRO A 13 9.59 -5.56 18.19
C PRO A 13 8.11 -5.22 18.30
N THR A 14 7.79 -3.99 18.71
CA THR A 14 6.48 -3.41 18.41
C THR A 14 6.50 -2.91 16.97
N VAL A 15 6.65 -3.82 16.01
CA VAL A 15 6.01 -3.64 14.70
C VAL A 15 4.52 -3.96 14.95
N THR A 16 3.90 -3.09 15.73
CA THR A 16 2.54 -3.23 16.24
C THR A 16 1.61 -2.79 15.12
N HIS A 17 0.65 -3.63 14.76
CA HIS A 17 -0.55 -3.42 13.92
C HIS A 17 -0.82 -2.03 13.32
N ALA A 18 -0.64 -0.93 14.06
CA ALA A 18 -0.66 0.47 13.60
C ALA A 18 0.30 0.85 12.44
N ALA A 19 1.25 -0.02 12.06
CA ALA A 19 2.03 0.15 10.84
C ALA A 19 1.42 -0.63 9.65
N GLU A 20 0.70 -1.71 9.93
CA GLU A 20 0.12 -2.60 8.91
C GLU A 20 -1.22 -2.07 8.40
N ASP A 21 -2.03 -1.46 9.27
CA ASP A 21 -3.30 -0.81 8.92
C ASP A 21 -3.08 0.40 7.98
N VAL A 22 -2.11 1.27 8.27
CA VAL A 22 -1.69 2.39 7.42
C VAL A 22 -1.13 1.88 6.10
N ALA A 23 -0.30 0.83 6.13
CA ALA A 23 0.23 0.24 4.91
C ALA A 23 -0.88 -0.36 4.02
N ALA A 24 -1.86 -1.04 4.62
CA ALA A 24 -3.03 -1.55 3.91
C ALA A 24 -3.86 -0.40 3.30
N ALA A 25 -4.07 0.69 4.04
CA ALA A 25 -4.76 1.87 3.52
C ALA A 25 -3.99 2.49 2.32
N GLU A 26 -2.66 2.58 2.41
CA GLU A 26 -1.83 3.07 1.31
C GLU A 26 -1.87 2.14 0.09
N CYS A 27 -1.91 0.82 0.28
CA CYS A 27 -2.12 -0.12 -0.82
C CYS A 27 -3.50 0.05 -1.46
N GLY A 28 -4.53 0.34 -0.67
CA GLY A 28 -5.84 0.74 -1.20
C GLY A 28 -5.74 1.96 -2.12
N ALA A 29 -4.94 2.95 -1.73
CA ALA A 29 -4.67 4.12 -2.56
C ALA A 29 -3.86 3.80 -3.83
N LEU A 30 -2.86 2.92 -3.74
CA LEU A 30 -2.06 2.50 -4.89
C LEU A 30 -2.93 1.82 -5.95
N TYR A 31 -3.77 0.85 -5.57
CA TYR A 31 -4.65 0.17 -6.53
C TYR A 31 -5.80 1.04 -7.03
N ARG A 32 -6.25 2.02 -6.23
CA ARG A 32 -7.10 3.10 -6.74
C ARG A 32 -6.35 3.93 -7.80
N GLY A 33 -5.05 4.15 -7.61
CA GLY A 33 -4.18 4.78 -8.60
C GLY A 33 -4.08 4.00 -9.91
N HIS A 34 -4.01 2.65 -9.87
CA HIS A 34 -4.09 1.83 -11.08
C HIS A 34 -5.39 2.03 -11.84
N ASP A 35 -6.55 1.97 -11.16
CA ASP A 35 -7.85 2.23 -11.80
C ASP A 35 -7.90 3.63 -12.45
N LEU A 36 -7.39 4.65 -11.76
CA LEU A 36 -7.31 6.01 -12.30
C LEU A 36 -6.37 6.12 -13.51
N TYR A 37 -5.21 5.46 -13.45
CA TYR A 37 -4.27 5.41 -14.56
C TYR A 37 -4.92 4.77 -15.78
N GLU A 38 -5.56 3.60 -15.63
CA GLU A 38 -6.19 2.90 -16.75
C GLU A 38 -7.31 3.72 -17.38
N ARG A 39 -8.21 4.28 -16.57
CA ARG A 39 -9.30 5.14 -17.08
C ARG A 39 -8.81 6.38 -17.82
N ALA A 40 -7.59 6.84 -17.55
CA ALA A 40 -7.00 7.99 -18.23
C ALA A 40 -6.30 7.63 -19.54
N HIS A 41 -5.86 6.38 -19.72
CA HIS A 41 -4.98 5.97 -20.83
C HIS A 41 -5.57 4.91 -21.76
N PHE A 42 -6.60 4.19 -21.33
CA PHE A 42 -7.23 3.13 -22.09
C PHE A 42 -8.69 3.43 -22.44
N SER A 43 -9.20 2.70 -23.44
CA SER A 43 -10.61 2.73 -23.77
C SER A 43 -11.44 2.12 -22.62
N PRO A 44 -12.71 2.53 -22.41
CA PRO A 44 -13.52 1.99 -21.32
C PRO A 44 -13.65 0.46 -21.30
N GLU A 45 -13.64 -0.18 -22.46
CA GLU A 45 -13.70 -1.64 -22.61
C GLU A 45 -12.41 -2.37 -22.21
N ASP A 46 -11.29 -1.66 -22.16
CA ASP A 46 -9.98 -2.20 -21.78
C ASP A 46 -9.63 -1.93 -20.29
N VAL A 47 -10.44 -1.16 -19.57
CA VAL A 47 -10.23 -0.87 -18.14
C VAL A 47 -10.63 -2.08 -17.29
N SER A 48 -9.73 -2.52 -16.41
CA SER A 48 -9.98 -3.61 -15.48
C SER A 48 -10.73 -3.14 -14.23
N ASP A 49 -11.88 -3.74 -13.96
CA ASP A 49 -12.56 -3.57 -12.66
C ASP A 49 -11.75 -4.18 -11.49
N GLY A 50 -10.77 -5.05 -11.79
CA GLY A 50 -9.94 -5.72 -10.79
C GLY A 50 -9.16 -4.77 -9.89
N TRP A 51 -8.75 -3.61 -10.41
CA TRP A 51 -8.04 -2.59 -9.62
C TRP A 51 -8.93 -1.97 -8.55
N SER A 52 -10.18 -1.65 -8.91
CA SER A 52 -11.14 -1.14 -7.94
C SER A 52 -11.50 -2.18 -6.89
N VAL A 53 -11.63 -3.45 -7.27
CA VAL A 53 -11.89 -4.55 -6.32
C VAL A 53 -10.71 -4.68 -5.35
N MET A 54 -9.48 -4.73 -5.85
CA MET A 54 -8.28 -4.85 -5.01
C MET A 54 -8.12 -3.66 -4.06
N SER A 55 -8.39 -2.44 -4.53
CA SER A 55 -8.41 -1.24 -3.69
C SER A 55 -9.41 -1.37 -2.52
N ASN A 56 -10.63 -1.82 -2.80
CA ASN A 56 -11.67 -1.99 -1.79
C ASN A 56 -11.31 -3.06 -0.75
N ASP A 57 -10.70 -4.17 -1.18
CA ASP A 57 -10.27 -5.22 -0.27
C ASP A 57 -9.15 -4.74 0.67
N PHE A 58 -8.28 -3.84 0.19
CA PHE A 58 -7.23 -3.25 1.02
C PHE A 58 -7.81 -2.26 2.04
N VAL A 59 -8.83 -1.50 1.65
CA VAL A 59 -9.59 -0.64 2.57
C VAL A 59 -10.30 -1.48 3.64
N ALA A 60 -10.87 -2.62 3.27
CA ALA A 60 -11.48 -3.55 4.21
C ALA A 60 -10.43 -4.11 5.19
N ALA A 61 -9.26 -4.52 4.70
CA ALA A 61 -8.16 -4.99 5.54
C ALA A 61 -7.64 -3.90 6.48
N ALA A 62 -7.45 -2.67 6.00
CA ALA A 62 -7.04 -1.53 6.81
C ALA A 62 -8.03 -1.27 7.96
N THR A 63 -9.33 -1.31 7.65
CA THR A 63 -10.41 -1.16 8.64
C THR A 63 -10.34 -2.26 9.70
N ARG A 64 -10.16 -3.53 9.30
CA ARG A 64 -10.03 -4.65 10.23
C ARG A 64 -8.79 -4.52 11.13
N LEU A 65 -7.68 -4.04 10.57
CA LEU A 65 -6.41 -3.85 11.28
C LEU A 65 -6.43 -2.65 12.24
N GLY A 66 -7.44 -1.77 12.14
CA GLY A 66 -7.69 -0.69 13.09
C GLY A 66 -7.50 0.72 12.55
N ALA A 67 -7.27 0.90 11.25
CA ALA A 67 -7.17 2.24 10.65
C ALA A 67 -8.51 2.97 10.80
N ASP A 68 -8.45 4.23 11.24
CA ASP A 68 -9.63 5.07 11.32
C ASP A 68 -10.02 5.63 9.92
N GLN A 69 -11.26 6.15 9.84
CA GLN A 69 -11.79 6.71 8.60
C GLN A 69 -10.90 7.84 8.03
N LYS A 70 -10.25 8.61 8.91
CA LYS A 70 -9.37 9.70 8.50
C LYS A 70 -8.12 9.15 7.81
N THR A 71 -7.49 8.14 8.39
CA THR A 71 -6.30 7.47 7.84
C THR A 71 -6.60 6.88 6.47
N ILE A 72 -7.71 6.18 6.33
CA ILE A 72 -8.17 5.61 5.06
C ILE A 72 -8.43 6.72 4.04
N SER A 73 -9.16 7.77 4.43
CA SER A 73 -9.47 8.89 3.53
C SER A 73 -8.22 9.63 3.07
N ASP A 74 -7.28 9.90 3.98
CA ASP A 74 -6.03 10.59 3.67
C ASP A 74 -5.16 9.75 2.73
N ALA A 75 -5.16 8.42 2.90
CA ALA A 75 -4.50 7.50 1.99
C ALA A 75 -5.14 7.53 0.60
N LEU A 76 -6.46 7.32 0.50
CA LEU A 76 -7.16 7.29 -0.77
C LEU A 76 -7.06 8.63 -1.54
N ALA A 77 -6.93 9.75 -0.84
CA ALA A 77 -6.68 11.05 -1.47
C ALA A 77 -5.34 11.11 -2.24
N ARG A 78 -4.40 10.20 -1.97
CA ARG A 78 -3.13 10.07 -2.71
C ARG A 78 -3.24 9.22 -3.99
N ALA A 79 -4.39 8.63 -4.30
CA ALA A 79 -4.55 7.82 -5.51
C ALA A 79 -4.14 8.53 -6.82
N PRO A 80 -4.41 9.83 -7.03
CA PRO A 80 -3.91 10.54 -8.22
C PRO A 80 -2.38 10.58 -8.29
N ARG A 81 -1.70 10.73 -7.15
CA ARG A 81 -0.23 10.67 -7.07
C ARG A 81 0.30 9.28 -7.42
N TRP A 82 -0.41 8.22 -7.05
CA TRP A 82 -0.04 6.86 -7.44
C TRP A 82 -0.26 6.64 -8.95
N ALA A 83 -1.31 7.18 -9.56
CA ALA A 83 -1.49 7.16 -11.01
C ALA A 83 -0.34 7.88 -11.74
N GLU A 84 0.12 9.02 -11.24
CA GLU A 84 1.31 9.71 -11.75
C GLU A 84 2.58 8.85 -11.62
N ALA A 85 2.75 8.16 -10.48
CA ALA A 85 3.90 7.31 -10.23
C ALA A 85 3.91 6.06 -11.13
N ILE A 86 2.76 5.45 -11.38
CA ILE A 86 2.58 4.35 -12.34
C ILE A 86 2.95 4.81 -13.74
N ASN A 87 2.43 5.96 -14.18
CA ASN A 87 2.79 6.53 -15.47
C ASN A 87 4.31 6.79 -15.58
N ALA A 88 4.91 7.33 -14.52
CA ALA A 88 6.35 7.57 -14.46
C ALA A 88 7.17 6.28 -14.54
N HIS A 89 6.71 5.20 -13.90
CA HIS A 89 7.33 3.88 -13.99
C HIS A 89 7.22 3.29 -15.40
N ILE A 90 6.03 3.32 -16.01
CA ILE A 90 5.78 2.77 -17.36
C ILE A 90 6.58 3.53 -18.44
N LEU A 91 6.62 4.86 -18.36
CA LEU A 91 7.29 5.70 -19.37
C LEU A 91 8.76 5.97 -19.05
N GLY A 92 9.25 5.59 -17.86
CA GLY A 92 10.58 5.95 -17.38
C GLY A 92 10.81 7.46 -17.26
N SER A 93 9.76 8.25 -17.00
CA SER A 93 9.82 9.71 -17.08
C SER A 93 10.29 10.40 -15.79
N ASP A 94 10.15 9.75 -14.64
CA ASP A 94 10.65 10.24 -13.34
C ASP A 94 11.13 9.06 -12.47
N ALA A 95 12.44 8.96 -12.29
CA ALA A 95 13.07 7.87 -11.54
C ALA A 95 12.70 7.84 -10.05
N LYS A 96 12.41 9.00 -9.43
CA LYS A 96 12.03 9.05 -8.02
C LYS A 96 10.61 8.57 -7.82
N LEU A 97 9.70 8.95 -8.71
CA LEU A 97 8.33 8.45 -8.69
C LEU A 97 8.27 6.96 -9.02
N SER A 98 9.04 6.49 -10.01
CA SER A 98 9.16 5.06 -10.32
C SER A 98 9.63 4.26 -9.11
N ALA A 99 10.71 4.69 -8.45
CA ALA A 99 11.22 4.01 -7.27
C ALA A 99 10.23 4.02 -6.10
N ALA A 100 9.45 5.09 -5.93
CA ALA A 100 8.41 5.15 -4.91
C ALA A 100 7.26 4.18 -5.19
N PHE A 101 6.86 4.05 -6.46
CA PHE A 101 5.88 3.06 -6.91
C PHE A 101 6.36 1.63 -6.64
N GLU A 102 7.55 1.27 -7.11
CA GLU A 102 8.13 -0.07 -6.92
C GLU A 102 8.25 -0.44 -5.43
N ALA A 103 8.67 0.51 -4.59
CA ALA A 103 8.76 0.28 -3.15
C ALA A 103 7.38 0.02 -2.52
N GLN A 104 6.35 0.76 -2.93
CA GLN A 104 5.00 0.57 -2.41
C GLN A 104 4.37 -0.73 -2.95
N GLU A 105 4.56 -1.07 -4.23
CA GLU A 105 4.12 -2.36 -4.77
C GLU A 105 4.71 -3.52 -3.99
N GLN A 106 5.98 -3.45 -3.60
CA GLN A 106 6.60 -4.49 -2.78
C GLN A 106 5.95 -4.62 -1.40
N VAL A 107 5.53 -3.50 -0.78
CA VAL A 107 4.75 -3.53 0.46
C VAL A 107 3.40 -4.22 0.23
N CYS A 108 2.70 -3.87 -0.84
CA CYS A 108 1.39 -4.43 -1.15
C CYS A 108 1.46 -5.93 -1.49
N ALA A 109 2.45 -6.35 -2.27
CA ALA A 109 2.70 -7.76 -2.56
C ALA A 109 2.91 -8.59 -1.28
N ASN A 110 3.66 -8.05 -0.30
CA ASN A 110 3.88 -8.71 0.98
C ASN A 110 2.61 -8.78 1.85
N LEU A 111 1.70 -7.83 1.71
CA LEU A 111 0.42 -7.83 2.40
C LEU A 111 -0.57 -8.79 1.74
N ILE A 112 -0.60 -8.87 0.40
CA ILE A 112 -1.44 -9.81 -0.37
C ILE A 112 -1.24 -11.25 0.09
N GLN A 113 0.00 -11.63 0.37
CA GLN A 113 0.31 -12.99 0.79
C GLN A 113 -0.29 -13.37 2.16
N ARG A 114 -0.56 -12.39 3.04
CA ARG A 114 -0.84 -12.64 4.46
C ARG A 114 -2.22 -12.19 4.91
N LEU A 115 -2.81 -11.19 4.27
CA LEU A 115 -4.11 -10.65 4.66
C LEU A 115 -5.24 -11.58 4.17
N PRO A 116 -6.24 -11.89 5.01
CA PRO A 116 -7.34 -12.76 4.62
C PRO A 116 -8.20 -12.15 3.50
N GLU A 117 -8.40 -10.82 3.50
CA GLU A 117 -9.13 -10.09 2.46
C GLU A 117 -8.47 -10.25 1.08
N MET A 118 -7.16 -10.48 1.05
CA MET A 118 -6.38 -10.59 -0.18
C MET A 118 -6.35 -11.99 -0.77
N THR A 119 -7.03 -12.96 -0.16
CA THR A 119 -7.06 -14.35 -0.62
C THR A 119 -7.44 -14.50 -2.10
N PRO A 120 -8.42 -13.75 -2.66
CA PRO A 120 -8.76 -13.84 -4.08
C PRO A 120 -7.68 -13.31 -5.04
N HIS A 121 -6.71 -12.55 -4.54
CA HIS A 121 -5.67 -11.86 -5.32
C HIS A 121 -4.30 -12.56 -5.26
N ARG A 122 -4.25 -13.77 -4.69
CA ARG A 122 -3.04 -14.60 -4.58
C ARG A 122 -2.88 -15.56 -5.75
#